data_AF-A0A4Y2PX67-F1
#
_entry.id   AF-A0A4Y2PX67-F1
#
_cell.length_a   1.000
_cell.length_b   1.000
_cell.length_c   1.000
_cell.angle_alpha   90.00
_cell.angle_beta   90.00
_cell.angle_gamma   90.00
#
_symmetry.space_group_name_H-M   'P 1'
#
loop_
_entity.id
_entity.type
_entity.pdbx_description
1 polymer ?
#
loop_
_entity_poly.entity_id
_entity_poly.type
_entity_poly.pdbx_seq_one_letter_code
_entity_poly.pdbx_strand_id
1 'polypeptide(L)'
;MEIHYEITAAYGSRPAIAKWCQQFEDGHTDLTYAERQGRPTTVSTSDAVGKDIILSDRRVSVAHIAQELGISVGSAHSIVRHQLDYSIFFDFRTQRSKICSFPGILSTLFCGRQ
;
A
#
# COMPACT_ATOMS: atom_id res chain seq x y z
N MET A 1 -47.04 8.15 -12.73
CA MET A 1 -45.71 8.41 -13.32
C MET A 1 -44.82 9.22 -12.37
N GLU A 2 -45.38 9.97 -11.42
CA GLU A 2 -44.69 10.73 -10.35
C GLU A 2 -43.65 9.96 -9.51
N ILE A 3 -44.07 8.88 -8.82
CA ILE A 3 -43.23 8.20 -7.82
C ILE A 3 -41.91 7.65 -8.36
N HIS A 4 -41.83 7.37 -9.66
CA HIS A 4 -40.63 6.79 -10.26
C HIS A 4 -39.51 7.84 -10.46
N TYR A 5 -39.87 9.07 -10.82
CA TYR A 5 -38.89 10.14 -11.04
C TYR A 5 -38.35 10.68 -9.72
N GLU A 6 -39.21 10.84 -8.70
CA GLU A 6 -38.82 11.42 -7.41
C GLU A 6 -37.81 10.53 -6.68
N ILE A 7 -38.04 9.21 -6.68
CA ILE A 7 -37.13 8.26 -6.04
C ILE A 7 -35.80 8.19 -6.80
N THR A 8 -35.84 8.25 -8.15
CA THR A 8 -34.60 8.20 -8.95
C THR A 8 -33.75 9.47 -8.76
N ALA A 9 -34.38 10.63 -8.60
CA ALA A 9 -33.71 11.90 -8.36
C ALA A 9 -33.08 11.97 -6.96
N ALA A 10 -33.73 11.42 -5.93
CA ALA A 10 -33.25 11.47 -4.56
C ALA A 10 -32.30 10.32 -4.17
N TYR A 11 -32.50 9.11 -4.70
CA TYR A 11 -31.83 7.89 -4.23
C TYR A 11 -31.02 7.15 -5.31
N GLY A 12 -31.02 7.63 -6.55
CA GLY A 12 -30.21 7.08 -7.64
C GLY A 12 -30.95 6.08 -8.53
N SER A 13 -30.21 5.30 -9.33
CA SER A 13 -30.83 4.45 -10.35
C SER A 13 -31.64 3.29 -9.76
N ARG A 14 -32.72 2.89 -10.45
CA ARG A 14 -33.58 1.75 -10.07
C ARG A 14 -32.83 0.49 -9.57
N PRO A 15 -31.76 0.00 -10.23
CA PRO A 15 -31.05 -1.19 -9.75
C PRO A 15 -30.28 -0.95 -8.45
N ALA A 16 -29.82 0.28 -8.20
CA ALA A 16 -29.19 0.63 -6.92
C ALA A 16 -30.22 0.55 -5.80
N ILE A 17 -31.41 1.14 -6.01
CA ILE A 17 -32.51 1.12 -5.03
C ILE A 17 -32.94 -0.32 -4.72
N ALA A 18 -33.12 -1.16 -5.75
CA ALA A 18 -33.47 -2.57 -5.57
C ALA A 18 -32.42 -3.34 -4.74
N LYS A 19 -31.13 -3.07 -4.98
CA LYS A 19 -30.04 -3.66 -4.20
C LYS A 19 -30.07 -3.23 -2.74
N TRP A 20 -30.33 -1.95 -2.47
CA TRP A 20 -30.48 -1.42 -1.11
C TRP A 20 -31.68 -2.05 -0.39
N CYS A 21 -32.83 -2.16 -1.06
CA CYS A 21 -34.01 -2.83 -0.49
C CYS A 21 -33.71 -4.29 -0.13
N GLN A 22 -33.01 -5.02 -1.00
CA GLN A 22 -32.64 -6.40 -0.75
C GLN A 22 -31.67 -6.56 0.42
N GLN A 23 -30.64 -5.70 0.50
CA GLN A 23 -29.71 -5.70 1.64
C GLN A 23 -30.41 -5.41 2.96
N PHE A 24 -31.41 -4.53 2.95
CA PHE A 24 -32.23 -4.22 4.12
C PHE A 24 -33.11 -5.41 4.54
N GLU A 25 -33.73 -6.10 3.59
CA GLU A 25 -34.49 -7.33 3.85
C GLU A 25 -33.61 -8.47 4.39
N ASP A 26 -32.36 -8.56 3.92
CA ASP A 26 -31.35 -9.52 4.37
C ASP A 26 -30.77 -9.17 5.76
N GLY A 27 -31.27 -8.12 6.43
CA GLY A 27 -30.88 -7.75 7.79
C GLY A 27 -29.56 -6.97 7.89
N HIS A 28 -28.99 -6.53 6.77
CA HIS A 28 -27.82 -5.64 6.76
C HIS A 28 -28.25 -4.21 7.12
N THR A 29 -28.38 -3.95 8.41
CA THR A 29 -28.66 -2.62 8.99
C THR A 29 -27.41 -1.77 9.15
N ASP A 30 -26.23 -2.36 8.95
CA ASP A 30 -24.96 -1.65 9.07
C ASP A 30 -24.68 -0.83 7.81
N LEU A 31 -24.62 0.49 7.96
CA LEU A 31 -24.31 1.45 6.88
C LEU A 31 -22.81 1.50 6.56
N THR A 32 -21.99 0.74 7.29
CA THR A 32 -20.57 0.67 7.02
C THR A 32 -20.31 -0.09 5.72
N TYR A 33 -19.55 0.56 4.84
CA TYR A 33 -19.05 -0.08 3.64
C TYR A 33 -18.16 -1.26 4.08
N ALA A 34 -18.60 -2.50 3.82
CA ALA A 34 -17.80 -3.69 4.10
C ALA A 34 -16.41 -3.51 3.48
N GLU A 35 -15.35 -3.72 4.26
CA GLU A 35 -13.98 -3.54 3.79
C GLU A 35 -13.81 -4.26 2.45
N ARG A 36 -13.58 -3.47 1.39
CA ARG A 36 -13.23 -4.01 0.10
C ARG A 36 -11.93 -4.76 0.31
N GLN A 37 -11.96 -6.09 0.15
CA GLN A 37 -10.77 -6.89 -0.04
C GLN A 37 -10.06 -6.32 -1.28
N GLY A 38 -9.13 -5.41 -1.05
CA GLY A 38 -8.20 -4.94 -2.07
C GLY A 38 -7.44 -6.15 -2.61
N ARG A 39 -6.99 -6.07 -3.86
CA ARG A 39 -6.21 -7.14 -4.48
C ARG A 39 -5.13 -7.62 -3.49
N PRO A 40 -5.06 -8.93 -3.16
CA PRO A 40 -3.96 -9.46 -2.38
C PRO A 40 -2.69 -9.08 -3.12
N THR A 41 -1.90 -8.19 -2.55
CA THR A 41 -0.65 -7.82 -3.18
C THR A 41 0.22 -9.06 -3.09
N THR A 42 0.87 -9.45 -4.18
CA THR A 42 1.71 -10.64 -4.40
C THR A 42 2.97 -10.70 -3.51
N VAL A 43 2.84 -10.16 -2.31
CA VAL A 43 3.86 -9.40 -1.60
C VAL A 43 4.54 -10.24 -0.53
N SER A 44 3.93 -11.33 -0.09
CA SER A 44 4.49 -12.20 0.95
C SER A 44 5.79 -12.89 0.51
N THR A 45 5.90 -13.35 -0.74
CA THR A 45 7.15 -13.97 -1.23
C THR A 45 8.23 -12.93 -1.49
N SER A 46 7.85 -11.78 -2.07
CA SER A 46 8.80 -10.70 -2.36
C SER A 46 9.33 -10.03 -1.09
N ASP A 47 8.55 -9.99 -0.02
CA ASP A 47 8.96 -9.50 1.30
C ASP A 47 10.08 -10.38 1.86
N ALA A 48 9.87 -11.70 1.94
CA ALA A 48 10.85 -12.63 2.49
C ALA A 48 12.19 -12.58 1.73
N VAL A 49 12.15 -12.59 0.40
CA VAL A 49 13.35 -12.50 -0.45
C VAL A 49 13.99 -11.11 -0.35
N GLY A 50 13.19 -10.04 -0.28
CA GLY A 50 13.67 -8.67 -0.11
C GLY A 50 14.42 -8.46 1.20
N LYS A 51 13.93 -9.04 2.30
CA LYS A 51 14.64 -9.03 3.60
C LYS A 51 15.97 -9.76 3.51
N ASP A 52 16.01 -10.93 2.89
CA ASP A 52 17.23 -11.73 2.76
C ASP A 52 18.33 -11.00 1.96
N ILE A 53 17.95 -10.33 0.87
CA ILE A 53 18.86 -9.52 0.05
C ILE A 53 19.46 -8.35 0.88
N ILE A 54 18.62 -7.64 1.64
CA ILE A 54 19.07 -6.49 2.46
C ILE A 54 19.97 -6.94 3.61
N LEU A 55 19.66 -8.10 4.22
CA LEU A 55 20.46 -8.67 5.31
C LEU A 55 21.81 -9.20 4.82
N SER A 56 21.84 -9.78 3.60
CA SER A 56 23.05 -10.29 2.97
C SER A 56 24.01 -9.17 2.54
N ASP A 57 23.50 -8.09 1.94
CA ASP A 57 24.28 -6.90 1.61
C ASP A 57 23.56 -5.60 2.02
N ARG A 58 24.06 -5.00 3.11
CA ARG A 58 23.54 -3.73 3.64
C ARG A 58 23.78 -2.51 2.74
N ARG A 59 24.54 -2.64 1.63
CA ARG A 59 24.79 -1.56 0.66
C ARG A 59 23.92 -1.67 -0.60
N VAL A 60 22.93 -2.56 -0.59
CA VAL A 60 22.00 -2.75 -1.70
C VAL A 60 21.18 -1.49 -1.99
N SER A 61 21.01 -1.22 -3.29
CA SER A 61 20.11 -0.16 -3.80
C SER A 61 18.73 -0.73 -4.10
N VAL A 62 17.71 0.13 -4.07
CA VAL A 62 16.32 -0.25 -4.40
C VAL A 62 16.19 -0.80 -5.82
N ALA A 63 17.01 -0.30 -6.76
CA ALA A 63 17.03 -0.79 -8.14
C ALA A 63 17.54 -2.23 -8.23
N HIS A 64 18.53 -2.59 -7.41
CA HIS A 64 19.03 -3.96 -7.35
C HIS A 64 17.98 -4.91 -6.78
N ILE A 65 17.28 -4.50 -5.72
CA ILE A 65 16.14 -5.27 -5.17
C ILE A 65 15.04 -5.47 -6.21
N ALA A 66 14.72 -4.43 -6.98
CA ALA A 66 13.72 -4.51 -8.03
C ALA A 66 14.12 -5.52 -9.12
N GLN A 67 15.41 -5.56 -9.48
CA GLN A 67 15.95 -6.50 -10.45
C GLN A 67 15.89 -7.94 -9.93
N GLU A 68 16.33 -8.18 -8.69
CA GLU A 68 16.31 -9.52 -8.07
C GLU A 68 14.89 -10.06 -7.91
N LEU A 69 13.94 -9.18 -7.55
CA LEU A 69 12.53 -9.56 -7.38
C LEU A 69 11.75 -9.56 -8.70
N GLY A 70 12.33 -9.08 -9.81
CA GLY A 70 11.65 -8.98 -11.10
C GLY A 70 10.45 -8.01 -11.11
N ILE A 71 10.48 -6.97 -10.29
CA ILE A 71 9.39 -6.00 -10.11
C ILE A 71 9.79 -4.60 -10.53
N SER A 72 8.81 -3.70 -10.60
CA SER A 72 9.10 -2.28 -10.81
C SER A 72 9.85 -1.66 -9.62
N VAL A 73 10.70 -0.67 -9.88
CA VAL A 73 11.42 0.08 -8.83
C VAL A 73 10.45 0.74 -7.85
N GLY A 74 9.30 1.22 -8.32
CA GLY A 74 8.25 1.79 -7.46
C GLY A 74 7.64 0.74 -6.52
N SER A 75 7.38 -0.47 -7.02
CA SER A 75 6.93 -1.59 -6.20
C SER A 75 7.98 -1.99 -5.16
N ALA A 76 9.25 -2.07 -5.55
CA ALA A 76 10.35 -2.37 -4.65
C ALA A 76 10.48 -1.30 -3.54
N HIS A 77 10.35 -0.02 -3.90
CA HIS A 77 10.35 1.07 -2.93
C HIS A 77 9.19 0.93 -1.92
N SER A 78 8.00 0.55 -2.40
CA SER A 78 6.82 0.35 -1.55
C SER A 78 7.01 -0.84 -0.59
N ILE A 79 7.59 -1.95 -1.07
CA ILE A 79 7.92 -3.13 -0.25
C ILE A 79 8.92 -2.75 0.85
N VAL A 80 10.06 -2.16 0.46
CA VAL A 80 11.12 -1.79 1.39
C VAL A 80 10.61 -0.85 2.48
N ARG A 81 9.73 0.10 2.14
CA ARG A 81 9.23 1.10 3.09
C ARG A 81 8.04 0.63 3.94
N HIS A 82 7.12 -0.14 3.39
CA HIS A 82 5.85 -0.47 4.05
C HIS A 82 5.75 -1.91 4.57
N GLN A 83 6.55 -2.84 4.05
CA GLN A 83 6.53 -4.24 4.48
C GLN A 83 7.77 -4.61 5.26
N LEU A 84 8.90 -4.01 4.88
CA LEU A 84 10.19 -4.27 5.51
C LEU A 84 10.54 -3.24 6.58
N ASP A 85 9.78 -2.14 6.67
CA ASP A 85 9.99 -1.00 7.59
C ASP A 85 11.39 -0.36 7.52
N TYR A 86 12.05 -0.42 6.35
CA TYR A 86 13.32 0.27 6.12
C TYR A 86 13.09 1.68 5.58
N SER A 87 13.97 2.59 5.98
CA SER A 87 14.04 3.94 5.42
C SER A 87 14.98 3.97 4.24
N ILE A 88 14.52 4.50 3.11
CA ILE A 88 15.36 4.75 1.94
C ILE A 88 15.82 6.20 1.97
N PHE A 89 17.13 6.41 2.07
CA PHE A 89 17.75 7.73 2.07
C PHE A 89 18.48 7.96 0.75
N PHE A 90 18.22 9.10 0.10
CA PHE A 90 18.98 9.49 -1.08
C PHE A 90 20.24 10.26 -0.67
N ASP A 91 21.40 9.63 -0.86
CA ASP A 91 22.68 10.28 -0.63
C ASP A 91 23.01 11.17 -1.82
N PHE A 92 22.92 12.49 -1.65
CA PHE A 92 23.26 13.47 -2.69
C PHE A 92 24.74 13.45 -3.08
N ARG A 93 25.64 13.04 -2.17
CA ARG A 93 27.09 13.01 -2.41
C ARG A 93 27.48 11.85 -3.33
N THR A 94 26.77 10.73 -3.18
CA THR A 94 27.01 9.51 -3.97
C THR A 94 26.00 9.35 -5.11
N GLN A 95 24.97 10.20 -5.17
CA GLN A 95 23.78 10.07 -6.02
C GLN A 95 23.17 8.66 -5.99
N ARG A 96 23.17 8.02 -4.83
CA ARG A 96 22.65 6.65 -4.63
C ARG A 96 21.65 6.62 -3.48
N SER A 97 20.61 5.83 -3.64
CA SER A 97 19.72 5.48 -2.54
C SER A 97 20.40 4.45 -1.63
N LYS A 98 20.31 4.68 -0.33
CA LYS A 98 20.79 3.82 0.76
C LYS A 98 19.58 3.33 1.56
N ILE A 99 19.57 2.06 1.91
CA ILE A 99 18.51 1.45 2.73
C ILE A 99 19.01 1.38 4.18
N CYS A 100 18.24 1.91 5.11
CA CYS A 100 18.60 2.08 6.52
C CYS A 100 17.56 1.40 7.41
N SER A 101 18.00 0.60 8.38
CA SER A 101 17.10 -0.17 9.26
C SER A 101 16.58 0.58 10.49
N PHE A 102 16.88 1.87 10.66
CA PHE A 102 16.63 2.56 11.93
C PHE A 102 15.14 2.77 12.19
N PRO A 103 14.56 2.13 13.23
CA PRO A 103 13.20 2.38 13.66
C PRO A 103 13.23 3.41 14.80
N GLY A 104 12.62 4.57 14.58
CA GLY A 104 12.34 5.57 15.62
C GLY A 104 13.30 6.75 15.70
N ILE A 105 12.73 7.88 16.15
CA ILE A 105 13.20 9.21 16.65
C ILE A 105 14.63 9.71 16.34
N LEU A 106 15.63 8.84 16.16
CA LEU A 106 17.00 9.17 15.75
C LEU A 106 17.18 9.58 14.27
N SER A 107 16.11 9.65 13.46
CA SER A 107 16.23 10.15 12.08
C SER A 107 16.77 11.57 12.01
N THR A 108 16.65 12.37 13.08
CA THR A 108 17.22 13.72 13.18
C THR A 108 18.65 13.74 13.73
N LEU A 109 19.13 12.66 14.37
CA LEU A 109 20.41 12.64 15.08
C LEU A 109 21.58 12.08 14.26
N PHE A 110 21.32 11.25 13.24
CA PHE A 110 22.35 10.85 12.25
C PHE A 110 22.40 11.77 11.02
N CYS A 111 21.76 12.96 11.11
CA CYS A 111 21.76 14.00 10.06
C CYS A 111 23.03 14.88 10.08
N GLY A 112 24.08 14.52 10.81
CA GLY A 112 25.35 15.25 10.77
C GLY A 112 26.49 14.52 11.48
N ARG A 113 27.64 14.41 10.77
CA ARG A 113 28.93 13.79 11.15
C ARG A 113 29.03 12.26 11.05
N GLN A 114 29.64 11.80 9.95
CA GLN A 114 31.08 11.51 9.87
C GLN A 114 31.54 11.56 8.41
#